data_AF-A0A0L7QMX4-F1
#
_entry.id   AF-A0A0L7QMX4-F1
#
_cell.length_a   1.000
_cell.length_b   1.000
_cell.length_c   1.000
_cell.angle_alpha   90.00
_cell.angle_beta   90.00
_cell.angle_gamma   90.00
#
_symmetry.space_group_name_H-M   'P 1'
#
loop_
_entity.id
_entity.type
_entity.pdbx_description
1 polymer ?
#
loop_
_entity_poly.entity_id
_entity_poly.type
_entity_poly.pdbx_seq_one_letter_code
_entity_poly.pdbx_strand_id
1 'polypeptide(L)'
;MDLPKPNFHSFYDKVVNDIHIATKTICELFMKTSVEESKKLEKAEELTVSGDGTWMKRGYSSLLGVSTLISFYSGKVLDLIVKCSYCKTCEFWKNFEGTEEYDEWENKHSDKCSANHNGSAGKMEVDSIVEMFKRSETLYNVRYGNYVGDGDSKTYKGIVDSNPYQNLFVRKKECIGHVQKRMGTQLRKVKKDNPGIGGRGKLTAKLIDELTVYYGLAIRRSINTSVETMKNAIWATYYHKISTDEKPQHNNCPSSEDTWCSYQKAKASGTLDSYKHKNSIPVVVQKVIKPVYDRLTDTDLLERCLEGYTQNNNESLNAVIWFMAPKVHYSDAKIVEIASYIAASIFNDGYTNVLKIMQLLNLEIGLSALKFSENLDSQRITIANIRAQQETKEARKLKRAAQKEAEDITATIEDLIYSPGIAD
;
A
#
# COMPACT_ATOMS: atom_id res chain seq x y z
N MET A 1 11.45 25.41 -15.10
CA MET A 1 11.71 24.98 -16.48
C MET A 1 11.91 26.23 -17.31
N ASP A 2 13.15 26.52 -17.70
CA ASP A 2 13.48 27.60 -18.65
C ASP A 2 13.24 27.10 -20.08
N LEU A 3 11.97 26.87 -20.41
CA LEU A 3 11.58 26.63 -21.81
C LEU A 3 11.36 27.99 -22.48
N PRO A 4 11.92 28.24 -23.67
CA PRO A 4 11.74 29.50 -24.37
C PRO A 4 10.26 29.74 -24.69
N LYS A 5 9.77 30.95 -24.38
CA LYS A 5 8.40 31.38 -24.73
C LYS A 5 8.34 31.93 -26.17
N PRO A 6 7.21 31.75 -26.87
CA PRO A 6 6.01 31.03 -26.43
C PRO A 6 5.93 29.62 -27.05
N ASN A 7 5.96 28.58 -26.21
CA ASN A 7 5.32 27.32 -26.57
C ASN A 7 3.81 27.58 -26.64
N PHE A 8 3.22 27.50 -27.83
CA PHE A 8 1.78 27.54 -28.00
C PHE A 8 1.12 26.39 -27.22
N HIS A 9 -0.06 26.60 -26.64
CA HIS A 9 -0.77 25.57 -25.89
C HIS A 9 -0.99 24.30 -26.73
N SER A 10 -1.30 24.46 -28.02
CA SER A 10 -1.41 23.37 -28.99
C SER A 10 -0.11 22.56 -29.15
N PHE A 11 1.05 23.20 -29.07
CA PHE A 11 2.34 22.51 -29.10
C PHE A 11 2.59 21.75 -27.80
N TYR A 12 2.27 22.35 -26.65
CA TYR A 12 2.33 21.68 -25.36
C TYR A 12 1.46 20.42 -25.34
N ASP A 13 0.20 20.53 -25.76
CA ASP A 13 -0.74 19.40 -25.79
C ASP A 13 -0.26 18.28 -26.71
N LYS A 14 0.32 18.64 -27.86
CA LYS A 14 0.94 17.68 -28.78
C LYS A 14 2.09 16.94 -28.12
N VAL A 15 3.02 17.66 -27.49
CA VAL A 15 4.17 17.05 -26.79
C VAL A 15 3.71 16.13 -25.66
N VAL A 16 2.75 16.58 -24.84
CA VAL A 16 2.18 15.75 -23.77
C VAL A 16 1.52 14.49 -24.35
N ASN A 17 0.80 14.61 -25.46
CA ASN A 17 0.17 13.46 -26.11
C ASN A 17 1.20 12.47 -26.67
N ASP A 18 2.27 12.96 -27.30
CA ASP A 18 3.35 12.12 -27.83
C ASP A 18 4.05 11.36 -26.69
N ILE A 19 4.36 12.05 -25.57
CA ILE A 19 4.92 11.43 -24.36
C ILE A 19 3.96 10.40 -23.77
N HIS A 20 2.67 10.71 -23.68
CA HIS A 20 1.66 9.79 -23.17
C HIS A 20 1.58 8.51 -24.00
N ILE A 21 1.53 8.63 -25.33
CA ILE A 21 1.51 7.47 -26.23
C ILE A 21 2.78 6.64 -26.06
N ALA A 22 3.95 7.28 -26.02
CA ALA A 22 5.22 6.57 -25.92
C ALA A 22 5.35 5.82 -24.58
N THR A 23 5.04 6.51 -23.47
CA THR A 23 5.10 5.92 -22.11
C THR A 23 4.09 4.79 -21.94
N LYS A 24 2.85 4.96 -22.40
CA LYS A 24 1.82 3.91 -22.37
C LYS A 24 2.24 2.68 -23.17
N THR A 25 2.75 2.87 -24.39
CA THR A 25 3.18 1.77 -25.28
C THR A 25 4.28 0.93 -24.64
N ILE A 26 5.32 1.58 -24.09
CA ILE A 26 6.39 0.87 -23.39
C ILE A 26 5.87 0.21 -22.11
N CYS A 27 4.93 0.85 -21.42
CA CYS A 27 4.33 0.29 -20.22
C CYS A 27 3.59 -1.03 -20.48
N GLU A 28 2.71 -1.03 -21.48
CA GLU A 28 1.94 -2.21 -21.87
C GLU A 28 2.87 -3.35 -22.33
N LEU A 29 3.99 -3.02 -22.99
CA LEU A 29 4.96 -4.01 -23.44
C LEU A 29 5.69 -4.68 -22.26
N PHE A 30 6.20 -3.91 -21.29
CA PHE A 30 6.92 -4.52 -20.16
C PHE A 30 5.97 -5.27 -19.23
N MET A 31 4.71 -4.83 -19.09
CA MET A 31 3.71 -5.53 -18.27
C MET A 31 3.46 -6.94 -18.77
N LYS A 32 3.34 -7.13 -20.09
CA LYS A 32 3.24 -8.46 -20.72
C LYS A 32 4.42 -9.35 -20.32
N THR A 33 5.65 -8.83 -20.43
CA THR A 33 6.86 -9.56 -20.01
C THR A 33 6.86 -9.86 -18.52
N SER A 34 6.43 -8.91 -17.68
CA SER A 34 6.39 -9.03 -16.21
C SER A 34 5.38 -10.08 -15.75
N VAL A 35 4.26 -10.22 -16.45
CA VAL A 35 3.28 -11.29 -16.21
C VAL A 35 3.88 -12.65 -16.55
N GLU A 36 4.55 -12.79 -17.69
CA GLU A 36 5.21 -14.04 -18.08
C GLU A 36 6.33 -14.47 -17.12
N GLU A 37 7.13 -13.52 -16.63
CA GLU A 37 8.13 -13.79 -15.59
C GLU A 37 7.48 -14.24 -14.28
N SER A 38 6.36 -13.62 -13.91
CA SER A 38 5.61 -13.97 -12.69
C SER A 38 5.03 -15.38 -12.77
N LYS A 39 4.47 -15.78 -13.92
CA LYS A 39 4.03 -17.16 -14.17
C LYS A 39 5.15 -18.17 -13.94
N LYS A 40 6.33 -17.91 -14.51
CA LYS A 40 7.50 -18.79 -14.41
C LYS A 40 8.00 -18.93 -12.97
N LEU A 41 7.98 -17.83 -12.21
CA LEU A 41 8.46 -17.80 -10.84
C LEU A 41 7.49 -18.51 -9.88
N GLU A 42 6.20 -18.23 -9.99
CA GLU A 42 5.16 -18.80 -9.13
C GLU A 42 4.85 -20.26 -9.48
N LYS A 43 5.15 -20.69 -10.72
CA LYS A 43 4.88 -22.05 -11.23
C LYS A 43 3.41 -22.45 -11.09
N ALA A 44 2.51 -21.49 -11.21
CA ALA A 44 1.08 -21.66 -11.07
C ALA A 44 0.35 -21.02 -12.26
N GLU A 45 -0.83 -21.56 -12.59
CA GLU A 45 -1.74 -20.95 -13.57
C GLU A 45 -2.39 -19.67 -13.04
N GLU A 46 -2.46 -19.55 -11.71
CA GLU A 46 -3.07 -18.46 -10.99
C GLU A 46 -2.00 -17.68 -10.23
N LEU A 47 -1.97 -16.36 -10.44
CA LEU A 47 -0.99 -15.51 -9.77
C LEU A 47 -1.51 -14.96 -8.44
N THR A 48 -0.58 -14.74 -7.53
CA THR A 48 -0.81 -14.02 -6.29
C THR A 48 -0.44 -12.55 -6.47
N VAL A 49 -1.44 -11.67 -6.32
CA VAL A 49 -1.28 -10.23 -6.57
C VAL A 49 -1.60 -9.40 -5.35
N SER A 50 -0.86 -8.32 -5.14
CA SER A 50 -1.18 -7.27 -4.20
C SER A 50 -1.74 -6.05 -4.92
N GLY A 51 -2.94 -5.63 -4.53
CA GLY A 51 -3.59 -4.43 -5.05
C GLY A 51 -3.52 -3.29 -4.07
N ASP A 52 -3.36 -2.07 -4.59
CA ASP A 52 -3.39 -0.86 -3.77
C ASP A 52 -3.81 0.36 -4.59
N GLY A 53 -4.62 1.23 -3.96
CA GLY A 53 -5.05 2.51 -4.49
C GLY A 53 -4.29 3.66 -3.86
N THR A 54 -3.98 4.69 -4.65
CA THR A 54 -3.34 5.91 -4.15
C THR A 54 -3.93 7.15 -4.81
N TRP A 55 -4.07 8.23 -4.05
CA TRP A 55 -4.81 9.42 -4.48
C TRP A 55 -3.93 10.65 -4.54
N MET A 56 -4.24 11.54 -5.48
CA MET A 56 -3.53 12.81 -5.65
C MET A 56 -3.71 13.73 -4.44
N LYS A 57 -4.92 13.82 -3.88
CA LYS A 57 -5.17 14.52 -2.61
C LYS A 57 -5.40 13.50 -1.51
N ARG A 58 -4.91 13.79 -0.29
CA ARG A 58 -5.24 12.98 0.88
C ARG A 58 -6.72 13.15 1.25
N GLY A 59 -7.35 12.05 1.66
CA GLY A 59 -8.75 12.04 2.09
C GLY A 59 -9.73 11.57 1.00
N TYR A 60 -11.02 11.58 1.34
CA TYR A 60 -12.10 10.98 0.51
C TYR A 60 -12.59 11.88 -0.64
N SER A 61 -11.95 13.02 -0.87
CA SER A 61 -12.36 14.05 -1.85
C SER A 61 -11.44 14.12 -3.07
N SER A 62 -10.48 13.19 -3.22
CA SER A 62 -9.61 13.20 -4.39
C SER A 62 -10.39 12.91 -5.66
N LEU A 63 -10.19 13.74 -6.67
CA LEU A 63 -10.81 13.59 -7.98
C LEU A 63 -10.03 12.63 -8.89
N LEU A 64 -8.81 12.27 -8.50
CA LEU A 64 -7.87 11.47 -9.27
C LEU A 64 -7.22 10.41 -8.36
N GLY A 65 -7.15 9.18 -8.86
CA GLY A 65 -6.55 8.04 -8.17
C GLY A 65 -5.83 7.11 -9.15
N VAL A 66 -4.78 6.46 -8.65
CA VAL A 66 -4.03 5.43 -9.37
C VAL A 66 -4.21 4.13 -8.60
N SER A 67 -4.47 3.05 -9.31
CA SER A 67 -4.55 1.71 -8.73
C SER A 67 -3.59 0.79 -9.46
N THR A 68 -2.91 -0.07 -8.72
CA THR A 68 -1.87 -0.95 -9.26
C THR A 68 -2.08 -2.38 -8.77
N LEU A 69 -1.76 -3.35 -9.63
CA LEU A 69 -1.58 -4.75 -9.26
C LEU A 69 -0.12 -5.13 -9.39
N ILE A 70 0.44 -5.69 -8.33
CA ILE A 70 1.83 -6.14 -8.27
C ILE A 70 1.85 -7.63 -7.97
N SER A 71 2.63 -8.41 -8.71
CA SER A 71 2.87 -9.81 -8.39
C SER A 71 3.65 -9.92 -7.09
N PHE A 72 3.16 -10.75 -6.16
CA PHE A 72 3.83 -10.89 -4.86
C PHE A 72 5.23 -11.49 -4.99
N TYR A 73 5.37 -12.56 -5.79
CA TYR A 73 6.63 -13.29 -5.87
C TYR A 73 7.69 -12.58 -6.72
N SER A 74 7.31 -12.03 -7.87
CA SER A 74 8.27 -11.30 -8.72
C SER A 74 8.51 -9.88 -8.25
N GLY A 75 7.56 -9.32 -7.48
CA GLY A 75 7.57 -7.92 -7.07
C GLY A 75 7.29 -6.95 -8.22
N LYS A 76 6.95 -7.43 -9.42
CA LYS A 76 6.73 -6.60 -10.60
C LYS A 76 5.27 -6.12 -10.70
N VAL A 77 5.11 -4.87 -11.16
CA VAL A 77 3.82 -4.31 -11.57
C VAL A 77 3.31 -5.12 -12.76
N LEU A 78 2.11 -5.68 -12.61
CA LEU A 78 1.44 -6.44 -13.66
C LEU A 78 0.44 -5.59 -14.42
N ASP A 79 -0.22 -4.68 -13.72
CA ASP A 79 -1.25 -3.84 -14.29
C ASP A 79 -1.41 -2.53 -13.48
N LEU A 80 -1.87 -1.46 -14.14
CA LEU A 80 -2.23 -0.19 -13.52
C LEU A 80 -3.36 0.52 -14.26
N ILE A 81 -4.15 1.28 -13.49
CA ILE A 81 -5.22 2.13 -14.02
C ILE A 81 -5.19 3.47 -13.28
N VAL A 82 -5.36 4.55 -14.04
CA VAL A 82 -5.64 5.89 -13.50
C VAL A 82 -7.11 6.19 -13.69
N LYS A 83 -7.82 6.46 -12.59
CA LYS A 83 -9.22 6.90 -12.61
C LYS A 83 -9.35 8.35 -12.18
N CYS A 84 -10.15 9.10 -12.92
CA CYS A 84 -10.45 10.50 -12.69
C CYS A 84 -11.96 10.73 -12.75
N SER A 85 -12.48 11.52 -11.82
CA SER A 85 -13.90 11.91 -11.74
C SER A 85 -14.14 13.34 -12.20
N TYR A 86 -13.12 13.97 -12.78
CA TYR A 86 -13.15 15.37 -13.13
C TYR A 86 -12.58 15.61 -14.53
N CYS A 87 -13.24 16.50 -15.26
CA CYS A 87 -12.75 17.03 -16.52
C CYS A 87 -13.09 18.51 -16.60
N LYS A 88 -12.06 19.35 -16.82
CA LYS A 88 -12.23 20.81 -16.88
C LYS A 88 -13.14 21.23 -18.03
N THR A 89 -13.03 20.53 -19.17
CA THR A 89 -13.86 20.77 -20.34
C THR A 89 -15.32 20.48 -20.03
N CYS A 90 -15.63 19.35 -19.37
CA CYS A 90 -17.00 19.05 -18.93
C CYS A 90 -17.55 20.08 -17.93
N GLU A 91 -16.72 20.55 -16.99
CA GLU A 91 -17.13 21.60 -16.05
C GLU A 91 -17.53 22.89 -16.78
N PHE A 92 -16.77 23.29 -17.81
CA PHE A 92 -17.09 24.49 -18.60
C PHE A 92 -18.38 24.30 -19.41
N TRP A 93 -18.51 23.17 -20.11
CA TRP A 93 -19.64 22.91 -21.00
C TRP A 93 -20.97 22.65 -20.29
N LYS A 94 -20.94 22.29 -19.00
CA LYS A 94 -22.15 22.23 -18.17
C LYS A 94 -22.96 23.53 -18.16
N ASN A 95 -22.34 24.69 -18.38
CA ASN A 95 -23.06 25.96 -18.45
C ASN A 95 -23.96 26.09 -19.71
N PHE A 96 -23.81 25.19 -20.68
CA PHE A 96 -24.55 25.14 -21.93
C PHE A 96 -25.45 23.90 -22.02
N GLU A 97 -25.66 23.19 -20.90
CA GLU A 97 -26.48 21.98 -20.88
C GLU A 97 -27.91 22.27 -21.38
N GLY A 98 -28.38 21.45 -22.34
CA GLY A 98 -29.68 21.60 -23.00
C GLY A 98 -29.68 22.45 -24.27
N THR A 99 -28.52 22.88 -24.78
CA THR A 99 -28.40 23.49 -26.12
C THR A 99 -27.90 22.50 -27.17
N GLU A 100 -28.20 22.75 -28.45
CA GLU A 100 -27.70 21.90 -29.55
C GLU A 100 -26.16 21.88 -29.62
N GLU A 101 -25.51 23.00 -29.26
CA GLU A 101 -24.05 23.07 -29.21
C GLU A 101 -23.45 22.16 -28.14
N TYR A 102 -24.15 21.97 -27.02
CA TYR A 102 -23.74 21.01 -25.98
C TYR A 102 -23.81 19.59 -26.49
N ASP A 103 -24.92 19.19 -27.13
CA ASP A 103 -25.09 17.85 -27.67
C ASP A 103 -24.03 17.52 -28.73
N GLU A 104 -23.71 18.48 -29.61
CA GLU A 104 -22.63 18.34 -30.57
C GLU A 104 -21.25 18.20 -29.91
N TRP A 105 -20.99 18.97 -28.86
CA TRP A 105 -19.73 18.92 -28.12
C TRP A 105 -19.59 17.60 -27.35
N GLU A 106 -20.63 17.15 -26.65
CA GLU A 106 -20.62 15.95 -25.82
C GLU A 106 -20.28 14.71 -26.66
N ASN A 107 -20.93 14.59 -27.83
CA ASN A 107 -20.64 13.52 -28.79
C ASN A 107 -19.17 13.52 -29.27
N LYS A 108 -18.55 14.70 -29.44
CA LYS A 108 -17.13 14.83 -29.84
C LYS A 108 -16.16 14.67 -28.66
N HIS A 109 -16.62 14.92 -27.43
CA HIS A 109 -15.80 14.94 -26.23
C HIS A 109 -15.76 13.61 -25.48
N SER A 110 -16.80 12.76 -25.61
CA SER A 110 -16.90 11.48 -24.89
C SER A 110 -15.60 10.66 -24.93
N ASP A 111 -15.00 10.48 -26.10
CA ASP A 111 -13.76 9.70 -26.28
C ASP A 111 -12.48 10.39 -25.75
N LYS A 112 -12.57 11.68 -25.42
CA LYS A 112 -11.46 12.53 -24.94
C LYS A 112 -11.66 12.96 -23.49
N CYS A 113 -12.77 12.56 -22.86
CA CYS A 113 -13.12 12.97 -21.53
C CYS A 113 -12.12 12.41 -20.53
N SER A 114 -11.56 13.29 -19.70
CA SER A 114 -10.68 12.86 -18.62
C SER A 114 -11.45 12.20 -17.48
N ALA A 115 -12.74 12.48 -17.33
CA ALA A 115 -13.57 11.91 -16.27
C ALA A 115 -14.05 10.49 -16.65
N ASN A 116 -13.21 9.50 -16.37
CA ASN A 116 -13.48 8.08 -16.65
C ASN A 116 -14.06 7.31 -15.43
N HIS A 117 -14.43 8.01 -14.35
CA HIS A 117 -14.96 7.42 -13.13
C HIS A 117 -16.15 8.19 -12.56
N ASN A 118 -17.17 7.44 -12.15
CA ASN A 118 -18.34 7.96 -11.44
C ASN A 118 -18.44 7.35 -10.04
N GLY A 119 -18.48 8.22 -9.02
CA GLY A 119 -18.64 7.85 -7.62
C GLY A 119 -17.54 8.41 -6.72
N SER A 120 -17.41 7.85 -5.51
CA SER A 120 -16.45 8.32 -4.52
C SER A 120 -15.00 7.97 -4.88
N ALA A 121 -14.04 8.70 -4.28
CA ALA A 121 -12.61 8.44 -4.41
C ALA A 121 -12.24 6.99 -4.01
N GLY A 122 -12.87 6.46 -2.96
CA GLY A 122 -12.65 5.06 -2.53
C GLY A 122 -13.20 4.04 -3.53
N LYS A 123 -14.24 4.38 -4.31
CA LYS A 123 -14.77 3.51 -5.36
C LYS A 123 -13.80 3.39 -6.56
N MET A 124 -12.94 4.40 -6.79
CA MET A 124 -11.95 4.35 -7.87
C MET A 124 -11.04 3.13 -7.77
N GLU A 125 -10.60 2.79 -6.55
CA GLU A 125 -9.77 1.61 -6.33
C GLU A 125 -10.55 0.33 -6.63
N VAL A 126 -11.76 0.20 -6.09
CA VAL A 126 -12.62 -0.97 -6.30
C VAL A 126 -12.87 -1.20 -7.79
N ASP A 127 -13.33 -0.17 -8.51
CA ASP A 127 -13.65 -0.26 -9.92
C ASP A 127 -12.40 -0.56 -10.77
N SER A 128 -11.24 0.04 -10.43
CA SER A 128 -9.97 -0.21 -11.12
C SER A 128 -9.47 -1.64 -10.92
N ILE A 129 -9.49 -2.15 -9.69
CA ILE A 129 -9.01 -3.49 -9.38
C ILE A 129 -9.93 -4.52 -10.05
N VAL A 130 -11.25 -4.34 -10.01
CA VAL A 130 -12.20 -5.20 -10.73
C VAL A 130 -11.93 -5.17 -12.25
N GLU A 131 -11.68 -4.00 -12.82
CA GLU A 131 -11.36 -3.85 -14.25
C GLU A 131 -10.07 -4.60 -14.63
N MET A 132 -9.00 -4.47 -13.84
CA MET A 132 -7.74 -5.19 -14.06
C MET A 132 -7.91 -6.72 -13.93
N PHE A 133 -8.72 -7.19 -12.98
CA PHE A 133 -9.05 -8.62 -12.86
C PHE A 133 -9.83 -9.14 -14.07
N LYS A 134 -10.83 -8.39 -14.56
CA LYS A 134 -11.65 -8.83 -15.71
C LYS A 134 -10.87 -8.91 -17.01
N ARG A 135 -9.85 -8.06 -17.20
CA ARG A 135 -9.07 -8.03 -18.44
C ARG A 135 -7.84 -8.93 -18.43
N SER A 136 -7.48 -9.52 -17.30
CA SER A 136 -6.20 -10.24 -17.15
C SER A 136 -6.12 -11.48 -18.06
N GLU A 137 -7.21 -12.22 -18.23
CA GLU A 137 -7.24 -13.40 -19.11
C GLU A 137 -7.10 -12.97 -20.58
N THR A 138 -7.84 -11.95 -21.00
CA THR A 138 -7.79 -11.45 -22.38
C THR A 138 -6.44 -10.82 -22.72
N LEU A 139 -5.86 -10.03 -21.81
CA LEU A 139 -4.61 -9.31 -22.08
C LEU A 139 -3.36 -10.17 -21.90
N TYR A 140 -3.36 -11.08 -20.92
CA TYR A 140 -2.15 -11.77 -20.49
C TYR A 140 -2.30 -13.28 -20.34
N ASN A 141 -3.48 -13.84 -20.60
CA ASN A 141 -3.77 -15.26 -20.40
C ASN A 141 -3.38 -15.72 -18.97
N VAL A 142 -3.80 -14.93 -17.96
CA VAL A 142 -3.65 -15.24 -16.53
C VAL A 142 -4.94 -15.00 -15.78
N ARG A 143 -5.07 -15.75 -14.69
CA ARG A 143 -6.04 -15.49 -13.63
C ARG A 143 -5.30 -15.09 -12.35
N TYR A 144 -5.94 -14.28 -11.51
CA TYR A 144 -5.44 -13.90 -10.20
C TYR A 144 -6.18 -14.68 -9.11
N GLY A 145 -5.56 -15.73 -8.57
CA GLY A 145 -6.19 -16.64 -7.61
C GLY A 145 -6.16 -16.13 -6.17
N ASN A 146 -5.12 -15.36 -5.80
CA ASN A 146 -4.98 -14.78 -4.47
C ASN A 146 -4.86 -13.25 -4.57
N TYR A 147 -5.68 -12.56 -3.77
CA TYR A 147 -5.64 -11.10 -3.66
C TYR A 147 -5.15 -10.68 -2.27
N VAL A 148 -4.00 -10.03 -2.23
CA VAL A 148 -3.42 -9.39 -1.04
C VAL A 148 -3.89 -7.93 -1.02
N GLY A 149 -4.85 -7.64 -0.16
CA GLY A 149 -5.36 -6.28 0.05
C GLY A 149 -4.99 -5.74 1.44
N ASP A 150 -5.20 -4.44 1.61
CA ASP A 150 -5.26 -3.87 2.93
C ASP A 150 -6.58 -4.31 3.62
N GLY A 151 -6.79 -3.88 4.86
CA GLY A 151 -7.97 -4.27 5.61
C GLY A 151 -9.31 -3.80 5.02
N ASP A 152 -9.34 -3.04 3.92
CA ASP A 152 -10.59 -2.61 3.30
C ASP A 152 -11.32 -3.78 2.64
N SER A 153 -12.49 -4.10 3.19
CA SER A 153 -13.34 -5.16 2.69
C SER A 153 -13.96 -4.85 1.32
N LYS A 154 -13.98 -3.58 0.89
CA LYS A 154 -14.73 -3.16 -0.30
C LYS A 154 -14.11 -3.64 -1.61
N THR A 155 -12.79 -3.53 -1.77
CA THR A 155 -12.11 -3.96 -3.00
C THR A 155 -12.25 -5.46 -3.21
N TYR A 156 -11.97 -6.27 -2.17
CA TYR A 156 -12.16 -7.71 -2.25
C TYR A 156 -13.62 -8.10 -2.51
N LYS A 157 -14.57 -7.43 -1.85
CA LYS A 157 -15.99 -7.65 -2.13
C LYS A 157 -16.33 -7.34 -3.59
N GLY A 158 -15.82 -6.24 -4.14
CA GLY A 158 -15.99 -5.89 -5.56
C GLY A 158 -15.45 -6.98 -6.49
N ILE A 159 -14.29 -7.56 -6.18
CA ILE A 159 -13.74 -8.69 -6.94
C ILE A 159 -14.70 -9.89 -6.91
N VAL A 160 -15.12 -10.32 -5.71
CA VAL A 160 -16.02 -11.48 -5.54
C VAL A 160 -17.35 -11.25 -6.25
N ASP A 161 -17.99 -10.09 -6.03
CA ASP A 161 -19.28 -9.74 -6.62
C ASP A 161 -19.19 -9.65 -8.16
N SER A 162 -18.03 -9.27 -8.69
CA SER A 162 -17.81 -9.18 -10.14
C SER A 162 -17.57 -10.52 -10.83
N ASN A 163 -17.24 -11.57 -10.05
CA ASN A 163 -16.92 -12.93 -10.51
C ASN A 163 -16.07 -12.95 -11.80
N PRO A 164 -14.82 -12.44 -11.76
CA PRO A 164 -14.04 -12.14 -12.95
C PRO A 164 -13.63 -13.40 -13.73
N TYR A 165 -13.62 -14.57 -13.10
CA TYR A 165 -13.14 -15.82 -13.68
C TYR A 165 -14.17 -16.92 -13.53
N GLN A 166 -14.37 -17.70 -14.60
CA GLN A 166 -15.22 -18.89 -14.52
C GLN A 166 -14.53 -19.98 -13.69
N ASN A 167 -15.27 -20.57 -12.74
CA ASN A 167 -14.82 -21.68 -11.88
C ASN A 167 -13.60 -21.38 -10.98
N LEU A 168 -13.28 -20.11 -10.73
CA LEU A 168 -12.21 -19.72 -9.81
C LEU A 168 -12.72 -18.73 -8.77
N PHE A 169 -12.65 -19.14 -7.50
CA PHE A 169 -12.91 -18.27 -6.37
C PHE A 169 -11.63 -17.56 -5.93
N VAL A 170 -11.58 -16.23 -6.07
CA VAL A 170 -10.44 -15.42 -5.63
C VAL A 170 -10.34 -15.45 -4.10
N ARG A 171 -9.20 -15.89 -3.57
CA ARG A 171 -8.95 -16.00 -2.14
C ARG A 171 -8.38 -14.69 -1.60
N LYS A 172 -8.98 -14.16 -0.53
CA LYS A 172 -8.40 -13.03 0.19
C LYS A 172 -7.20 -13.48 1.00
N LYS A 173 -6.11 -12.72 0.92
CA LYS A 173 -4.95 -12.79 1.80
C LYS A 173 -4.80 -11.44 2.53
N GLU A 174 -4.21 -11.44 3.72
CA GLU A 174 -4.08 -10.23 4.51
C GLU A 174 -2.62 -9.77 4.56
N CYS A 175 -2.41 -8.46 4.35
CA CYS A 175 -1.12 -7.85 4.64
C CYS A 175 -0.84 -7.88 6.15
N ILE A 176 0.20 -8.61 6.58
CA ILE A 176 0.53 -8.76 8.01
C ILE A 176 0.94 -7.43 8.65
N GLY A 177 1.42 -6.48 7.86
CA GLY A 177 1.68 -5.10 8.29
C GLY A 177 0.39 -4.36 8.66
N HIS A 178 -0.65 -4.51 7.84
CA HIS A 178 -1.97 -3.93 8.10
C HIS A 178 -2.67 -4.62 9.28
N VAL A 179 -2.58 -5.95 9.38
CA VAL A 179 -3.10 -6.70 10.53
C VAL A 179 -2.39 -6.28 11.82
N GLN A 180 -1.08 -6.05 11.79
CA GLN A 180 -0.36 -5.46 12.91
C GLN A 180 -0.92 -4.07 13.28
N LYS A 181 -1.07 -3.15 12.32
CA LYS A 181 -1.63 -1.80 12.57
C LYS A 181 -3.04 -1.88 13.21
N ARG A 182 -3.86 -2.87 12.82
CA ARG A 182 -5.21 -3.11 13.35
C ARG A 182 -5.23 -3.29 14.87
N MET A 183 -4.24 -3.98 15.46
CA MET A 183 -4.11 -4.11 16.92
C MET A 183 -4.00 -2.74 17.60
N GLY A 184 -3.08 -1.90 17.10
CA GLY A 184 -2.89 -0.56 17.65
C GLY A 184 -4.12 0.33 17.51
N THR A 185 -4.85 0.23 16.39
CA THR A 185 -6.09 0.99 16.17
C THR A 185 -7.19 0.53 17.13
N GLN A 186 -7.39 -0.77 17.30
CA GLN A 186 -8.42 -1.32 18.20
C GLN A 186 -8.13 -0.99 19.67
N LEU A 187 -6.87 -1.05 20.11
CA LEU A 187 -6.50 -0.66 21.47
C LEU A 187 -6.68 0.84 21.73
N ARG A 188 -6.38 1.70 20.75
CA ARG A 188 -6.66 3.15 20.85
C ARG A 188 -8.16 3.43 20.91
N LYS A 189 -8.96 2.72 20.12
CA LYS A 189 -10.44 2.80 20.19
C LYS A 189 -10.94 2.38 21.56
N VAL A 190 -10.51 1.22 22.06
CA VAL A 190 -10.84 0.74 23.41
C VAL A 190 -10.50 1.76 24.49
N LYS A 191 -9.31 2.38 24.41
CA LYS A 191 -8.90 3.45 25.33
C LYS A 191 -9.85 4.65 25.29
N LYS A 192 -10.33 5.04 24.11
CA LYS A 192 -11.26 6.15 23.91
C LYS A 192 -12.65 5.81 24.47
N ASP A 193 -13.12 4.61 24.19
CA ASP A 193 -14.48 4.17 24.53
C ASP A 193 -14.64 3.83 26.03
N ASN A 194 -13.53 3.72 26.78
CA ASN A 194 -13.53 3.38 28.20
C ASN A 194 -12.77 4.45 29.02
N PRO A 195 -13.41 5.57 29.39
CA PRO A 195 -12.79 6.58 30.23
C PRO A 195 -12.22 5.97 31.53
N GLY A 196 -11.05 6.41 31.95
CA GLY A 196 -10.39 5.93 33.18
C GLY A 196 -9.45 4.74 33.01
N ILE A 197 -9.37 4.10 31.83
CA ILE A 197 -8.34 3.07 31.54
C ILE A 197 -7.04 3.66 30.98
N GLY A 198 -7.01 4.95 30.66
CA GLY A 198 -5.80 5.70 30.31
C GLY A 198 -5.05 6.23 31.53
N GLY A 199 -3.78 6.60 31.33
CA GLY A 199 -2.94 7.22 32.37
C GLY A 199 -1.72 6.39 32.77
N ARG A 200 -0.86 6.97 33.63
CA ARG A 200 0.37 6.32 34.13
C ARG A 200 0.01 5.00 34.82
N GLY A 201 0.72 3.93 34.48
CA GLY A 201 0.47 2.58 35.01
C GLY A 201 -0.73 1.84 34.41
N LYS A 202 -1.45 2.43 33.44
CA LYS A 202 -2.60 1.81 32.76
C LYS A 202 -2.33 1.70 31.24
N LEU A 203 -3.35 1.87 30.39
CA LEU A 203 -3.24 1.79 28.94
C LEU A 203 -2.65 3.10 28.35
N THR A 204 -1.32 3.20 28.38
CA THR A 204 -0.57 4.33 27.78
C THR A 204 -0.36 4.15 26.28
N ALA A 205 -0.08 5.23 25.54
CA ALA A 205 0.26 5.15 24.12
C ALA A 205 1.49 4.25 23.88
N LYS A 206 2.52 4.38 24.72
CA LYS A 206 3.72 3.53 24.69
C LYS A 206 3.40 2.05 24.87
N LEU A 207 2.49 1.71 25.80
CA LEU A 207 2.06 0.33 26.00
C LEU A 207 1.28 -0.18 24.78
N ILE A 208 0.40 0.63 24.19
CA ILE A 208 -0.32 0.27 22.96
C ILE A 208 0.68 -0.03 21.83
N ASP A 209 1.68 0.82 21.63
CA ASP A 209 2.69 0.62 20.60
C ASP A 209 3.52 -0.64 20.85
N GLU A 210 3.86 -0.92 22.12
CA GLU A 210 4.55 -2.15 22.51
C GLU A 210 3.71 -3.40 22.20
N LEU A 211 2.43 -3.43 22.62
CA LEU A 211 1.52 -4.56 22.35
C LEU A 211 1.30 -4.76 20.84
N THR A 212 1.21 -3.65 20.09
CA THR A 212 1.11 -3.67 18.62
C THR A 212 2.35 -4.30 17.99
N VAL A 213 3.55 -3.96 18.46
CA VAL A 213 4.80 -4.57 17.99
C VAL A 213 4.85 -6.06 18.36
N TYR A 214 4.46 -6.43 19.58
CA TYR A 214 4.48 -7.83 20.02
C TYR A 214 3.53 -8.70 19.22
N TYR A 215 2.30 -8.22 18.98
CA TYR A 215 1.33 -8.87 18.11
C TYR A 215 1.90 -9.10 16.70
N GLY A 216 2.48 -8.07 16.08
CA GLY A 216 3.08 -8.21 14.74
C GLY A 216 4.32 -9.12 14.70
N LEU A 217 5.12 -9.17 15.78
CA LEU A 217 6.25 -10.09 15.89
C LEU A 217 5.79 -11.54 16.06
N ALA A 218 4.72 -11.78 16.83
CA ALA A 218 4.13 -13.09 16.98
C ALA A 218 3.66 -13.64 15.62
N ILE A 219 2.93 -12.85 14.83
CA ILE A 219 2.51 -13.24 13.47
C ILE A 219 3.73 -13.57 12.60
N ARG A 220 4.69 -12.64 12.49
CA ARG A 220 5.86 -12.83 11.61
C ARG A 220 6.72 -14.05 11.96
N ARG A 221 6.80 -14.41 13.23
CA ARG A 221 7.56 -15.58 13.70
C ARG A 221 6.79 -16.90 13.57
N SER A 222 5.50 -16.83 13.23
CA SER A 222 4.62 -17.99 13.09
C SER A 222 4.07 -18.13 11.67
N ILE A 223 4.62 -17.41 10.69
CA ILE A 223 4.32 -17.66 9.28
C ILE A 223 4.81 -19.06 8.88
N ASN A 224 4.15 -19.68 7.90
CA ASN A 224 4.43 -21.03 7.42
C ASN A 224 4.38 -22.11 8.53
N THR A 225 3.65 -21.84 9.62
CA THR A 225 3.34 -22.82 10.67
C THR A 225 1.84 -23.14 10.65
N SER A 226 1.23 -23.45 11.80
CA SER A 226 -0.22 -23.62 11.92
C SER A 226 -0.89 -22.39 12.53
N VAL A 227 -2.19 -22.24 12.28
CA VAL A 227 -3.02 -21.21 12.92
C VAL A 227 -2.92 -21.27 14.44
N GLU A 228 -2.92 -22.49 14.99
CA GLU A 228 -2.82 -22.73 16.43
C GLU A 228 -1.48 -22.25 17.01
N THR A 229 -0.38 -22.50 16.31
CA THR A 229 0.94 -21.96 16.70
C THR A 229 0.95 -20.43 16.69
N MET A 230 0.39 -19.80 15.66
CA MET A 230 0.28 -18.35 15.58
C MET A 230 -0.61 -17.77 16.68
N LYS A 231 -1.75 -18.42 16.95
CA LYS A 231 -2.67 -18.04 18.03
C LYS A 231 -1.99 -18.13 19.40
N ASN A 232 -1.28 -19.22 19.67
CA ASN A 232 -0.53 -19.40 20.91
C ASN A 232 0.58 -18.35 21.07
N ALA A 233 1.32 -18.05 20.00
CA ALA A 233 2.33 -17.00 20.00
C ALA A 233 1.73 -15.61 20.30
N ILE A 234 0.56 -15.29 19.74
CA ILE A 234 -0.14 -14.03 20.01
C ILE A 234 -0.61 -13.97 21.47
N TRP A 235 -1.27 -15.02 21.97
CA TRP A 235 -1.75 -15.09 23.35
C TRP A 235 -0.61 -15.08 24.37
N ALA A 236 0.56 -15.63 24.02
CA ALA A 236 1.76 -15.51 24.84
C ALA A 236 2.11 -14.06 25.14
N THR A 237 1.90 -13.12 24.19
CA THR A 237 2.17 -11.70 24.42
C THR A 237 1.23 -11.07 25.45
N TYR A 238 -0.04 -11.47 25.45
CA TYR A 238 -1.04 -11.04 26.43
C TYR A 238 -0.71 -11.58 27.82
N TYR A 239 -0.56 -12.90 27.93
CA TYR A 239 -0.28 -13.58 29.21
C TYR A 239 1.05 -13.13 29.83
N HIS A 240 2.07 -12.91 28.99
CA HIS A 240 3.35 -12.35 29.43
C HIS A 240 3.20 -10.97 30.08
N LYS A 241 2.30 -10.11 29.56
CA LYS A 241 2.09 -8.74 30.06
C LYS A 241 1.21 -8.64 31.29
N ILE A 242 0.43 -9.67 31.58
CA ILE A 242 -0.41 -9.73 32.77
C ILE A 242 0.19 -10.61 33.88
N SER A 243 1.32 -11.27 33.61
CA SER A 243 2.03 -12.12 34.56
C SER A 243 2.55 -11.33 35.77
N THR A 244 2.53 -11.98 36.93
CA THR A 244 2.99 -11.46 38.23
C THR A 244 3.82 -12.53 38.94
N ASP A 245 4.54 -12.16 39.99
CA ASP A 245 5.30 -13.13 40.80
C ASP A 245 4.36 -14.17 41.44
N GLU A 246 3.18 -13.74 41.90
CA GLU A 246 2.17 -14.60 42.52
C GLU A 246 1.42 -15.46 41.49
N LYS A 247 1.31 -14.97 40.25
CA LYS A 247 0.62 -15.65 39.15
C LYS A 247 1.43 -15.55 37.84
N PRO A 248 2.48 -16.38 37.69
CA PRO A 248 3.26 -16.44 36.44
C PRO A 248 2.45 -17.13 35.34
N GLN A 249 2.37 -16.53 34.15
CA GLN A 249 1.56 -17.02 33.02
C GLN A 249 2.40 -17.08 31.72
N HIS A 250 3.44 -17.92 31.72
CA HIS A 250 4.38 -18.05 30.60
C HIS A 250 4.26 -19.37 29.82
N ASN A 251 3.17 -20.11 30.00
CA ASN A 251 2.95 -21.43 29.38
C ASN A 251 3.02 -21.40 27.85
N ASN A 252 2.53 -20.31 27.24
CA ASN A 252 2.55 -20.14 25.78
C ASN A 252 3.86 -19.50 25.27
N CYS A 253 4.77 -19.11 26.17
CA CYS A 253 6.06 -18.56 25.76
C CYS A 253 6.98 -19.67 25.27
N PRO A 254 7.81 -19.42 24.23
CA PRO A 254 8.81 -20.39 23.79
C PRO A 254 9.74 -20.77 24.95
N SER A 255 10.05 -22.06 25.08
CA SER A 255 10.91 -22.60 26.14
C SER A 255 12.36 -22.81 25.72
N SER A 256 12.74 -22.43 24.49
CA SER A 256 14.13 -22.53 24.00
C SER A 256 15.06 -21.52 24.68
N GLU A 257 16.37 -21.79 24.70
CA GLU A 257 17.39 -20.89 25.28
C GLU A 257 17.39 -19.50 24.62
N ASP A 258 17.10 -19.44 23.32
CA ASP A 258 16.95 -18.20 22.55
C ASP A 258 15.59 -17.50 22.71
N THR A 259 14.77 -17.92 23.66
CA THR A 259 13.45 -17.32 23.87
C THR A 259 13.53 -15.83 24.22
N TRP A 260 12.57 -15.06 23.73
CA TRP A 260 12.43 -13.65 24.09
C TRP A 260 11.88 -13.48 25.52
N CYS A 261 11.31 -14.54 26.10
CA CYS A 261 10.70 -14.50 27.42
C CYS A 261 11.74 -14.64 28.53
N SER A 262 11.99 -13.57 29.27
CA SER A 262 12.99 -13.57 30.35
C SER A 262 12.66 -14.55 31.48
N TYR A 263 11.38 -14.85 31.72
CA TYR A 263 10.97 -15.86 32.70
C TYR A 263 11.39 -17.26 32.27
N GLN A 264 11.14 -17.63 31.00
CA GLN A 264 11.55 -18.93 30.46
C GLN A 264 13.08 -19.06 30.42
N LYS A 265 13.80 -17.96 30.17
CA LYS A 265 15.26 -17.92 30.32
C LYS A 265 15.70 -18.21 31.75
N ALA A 266 15.12 -17.53 32.73
CA ALA A 266 15.42 -17.76 34.14
C ALA A 266 15.10 -19.20 34.58
N LYS A 267 14.03 -19.79 34.03
CA LYS A 267 13.67 -21.20 34.24
C LYS A 267 14.74 -22.14 33.67
N ALA A 268 15.19 -21.90 32.45
CA ALA A 268 16.22 -22.72 31.80
C ALA A 268 17.58 -22.60 32.52
N SER A 269 17.94 -21.41 33.01
CA SER A 269 19.20 -21.16 33.73
C SER A 269 19.17 -21.49 35.22
N GLY A 270 18.04 -21.98 35.75
CA GLY A 270 17.89 -22.29 37.18
C GLY A 270 17.90 -21.05 38.10
N THR A 271 17.62 -19.86 37.59
CA THR A 271 17.65 -18.59 38.33
C THR A 271 16.25 -18.00 38.57
N LEU A 272 15.23 -18.86 38.73
CA LEU A 272 13.85 -18.40 38.96
C LEU A 272 13.67 -17.69 40.30
N ASP A 273 14.39 -18.11 41.33
CA ASP A 273 14.24 -17.58 42.70
C ASP A 273 14.60 -16.08 42.78
N SER A 274 15.45 -15.60 41.88
CA SER A 274 15.83 -14.18 41.76
C SER A 274 15.05 -13.42 40.69
N TYR A 275 14.17 -14.10 39.94
CA TYR A 275 13.39 -13.46 38.89
C TYR A 275 12.26 -12.61 39.49
N LYS A 276 12.11 -11.38 38.96
CA LYS A 276 11.03 -10.47 39.32
C LYS A 276 10.29 -10.01 38.07
N HIS A 277 8.96 -10.15 38.11
CA HIS A 277 8.11 -9.63 37.04
C HIS A 277 8.17 -8.10 37.01
N LYS A 278 8.20 -7.56 35.81
CA LYS A 278 8.00 -6.12 35.60
C LYS A 278 6.52 -5.76 35.81
N ASN A 279 6.24 -4.48 35.97
CA ASN A 279 4.87 -3.95 36.16
C ASN A 279 3.84 -4.63 35.24
N SER A 280 2.90 -5.35 35.86
CA SER A 280 1.78 -6.01 35.19
C SER A 280 0.69 -5.00 34.82
N ILE A 281 -0.03 -5.28 33.74
CA ILE A 281 -1.19 -4.48 33.34
C ILE A 281 -2.28 -4.59 34.42
N PRO A 282 -2.89 -3.49 34.90
CA PRO A 282 -3.94 -3.57 35.92
C PRO A 282 -5.15 -4.39 35.45
N VAL A 283 -5.76 -5.16 36.36
CA VAL A 283 -6.88 -6.09 36.07
C VAL A 283 -8.02 -5.41 35.28
N VAL A 284 -8.34 -4.15 35.59
CA VAL A 284 -9.36 -3.37 34.86
C VAL A 284 -8.99 -3.23 33.38
N VAL A 285 -7.72 -2.93 33.07
CA VAL A 285 -7.24 -2.84 31.68
C VAL A 285 -7.20 -4.22 31.02
N GLN A 286 -6.78 -5.25 31.75
CA GLN A 286 -6.73 -6.63 31.23
C GLN A 286 -8.08 -7.10 30.67
N LYS A 287 -9.16 -6.85 31.43
CA LYS A 287 -10.53 -7.22 31.06
C LYS A 287 -10.99 -6.52 29.78
N VAL A 288 -10.64 -5.25 29.61
CA VAL A 288 -11.11 -4.45 28.47
C VAL A 288 -10.30 -4.73 27.20
N ILE A 289 -9.00 -5.05 27.30
CA ILE A 289 -8.19 -5.36 26.11
C ILE A 289 -8.30 -6.82 25.66
N LYS A 290 -8.71 -7.76 26.52
CA LYS A 290 -8.84 -9.19 26.18
C LYS A 290 -9.75 -9.44 24.96
N PRO A 291 -10.94 -8.81 24.85
CA PRO A 291 -11.78 -8.94 23.65
C PRO A 291 -11.11 -8.48 22.34
N VAL A 292 -10.11 -7.59 22.41
CA VAL A 292 -9.31 -7.23 21.23
C VAL A 292 -8.44 -8.39 20.79
N TYR A 293 -7.81 -9.10 21.73
CA TYR A 293 -7.04 -10.30 21.45
C TYR A 293 -7.92 -11.43 20.91
N ASP A 294 -9.11 -11.65 21.50
CA ASP A 294 -10.05 -12.66 21.01
C ASP A 294 -10.41 -12.41 19.53
N ARG A 295 -10.82 -11.18 19.18
CA ARG A 295 -11.16 -10.81 17.79
C ARG A 295 -9.98 -10.86 16.82
N LEU A 296 -8.77 -10.53 17.29
CA LEU A 296 -7.56 -10.49 16.45
C LEU A 296 -6.78 -11.82 16.44
N THR A 297 -7.37 -12.86 17.05
CA THR A 297 -6.93 -14.27 16.95
C THR A 297 -8.02 -15.17 16.36
N ASP A 298 -8.95 -14.55 15.63
CA ASP A 298 -9.93 -15.22 14.80
C ASP A 298 -9.25 -16.14 13.77
N THR A 299 -9.76 -17.36 13.61
CA THR A 299 -9.14 -18.40 12.77
C THR A 299 -9.03 -17.93 11.33
N ASP A 300 -10.12 -17.41 10.75
CA ASP A 300 -10.16 -16.97 9.35
C ASP A 300 -9.19 -15.80 9.11
N LEU A 301 -9.03 -14.91 10.08
CA LEU A 301 -8.02 -13.84 10.01
C LEU A 301 -6.58 -14.41 10.00
N LEU A 302 -6.28 -15.34 10.90
CA LEU A 302 -4.94 -15.89 11.05
C LEU A 302 -4.56 -16.81 9.88
N GLU A 303 -5.50 -17.57 9.32
CA GLU A 303 -5.29 -18.37 8.09
C GLU A 303 -4.80 -17.48 6.94
N ARG A 304 -5.40 -16.29 6.78
CA ARG A 304 -5.01 -15.31 5.75
C ARG A 304 -3.66 -14.64 6.01
N CYS A 305 -3.07 -14.82 7.20
CA CYS A 305 -1.78 -14.28 7.60
C CYS A 305 -0.64 -15.31 7.54
N LEU A 306 -0.95 -16.62 7.37
CA LEU A 306 0.04 -17.70 7.48
C LEU A 306 1.20 -17.56 6.50
N GLU A 307 0.96 -17.03 5.31
CA GLU A 307 1.98 -16.92 4.27
C GLU A 307 2.79 -15.62 4.36
N GLY A 308 2.46 -14.73 5.32
CA GLY A 308 3.29 -13.56 5.62
C GLY A 308 3.27 -12.45 4.57
N TYR A 309 2.22 -12.36 3.74
CA TYR A 309 2.11 -11.37 2.68
C TYR A 309 2.23 -9.92 3.17
N THR A 310 2.81 -9.05 2.34
CA THR A 310 2.99 -7.61 2.58
C THR A 310 2.67 -6.80 1.33
N GLN A 311 2.48 -5.49 1.49
CA GLN A 311 2.24 -4.53 0.39
C GLN A 311 3.36 -3.48 0.29
N ASN A 312 4.58 -3.81 0.74
CA ASN A 312 5.70 -2.87 0.74
C ASN A 312 6.04 -2.38 -0.67
N ASN A 313 5.87 -3.23 -1.69
CA ASN A 313 6.09 -2.86 -3.08
C ASN A 313 5.06 -1.82 -3.56
N ASN A 314 3.81 -1.93 -3.15
CA ASN A 314 2.78 -0.94 -3.45
C ASN A 314 3.13 0.42 -2.82
N GLU A 315 3.47 0.44 -1.53
CA GLU A 315 3.90 1.68 -0.84
C GLU A 315 5.14 2.30 -1.52
N SER A 316 6.09 1.47 -1.96
CA SER A 316 7.31 1.90 -2.66
C SER A 316 6.99 2.50 -4.04
N LEU A 317 6.16 1.83 -4.84
CA LEU A 317 5.75 2.32 -6.16
C LEU A 317 4.96 3.63 -6.06
N ASN A 318 4.00 3.70 -5.13
CA ASN A 318 3.23 4.92 -4.90
C ASN A 318 4.13 6.12 -4.61
N ALA A 319 5.22 5.93 -3.84
CA ALA A 319 6.19 6.99 -3.59
C ALA A 319 6.91 7.44 -4.87
N VAL A 320 7.20 6.55 -5.81
CA VAL A 320 7.82 6.89 -7.10
C VAL A 320 6.84 7.67 -7.99
N ILE A 321 5.57 7.26 -8.04
CA ILE A 321 4.52 7.97 -8.80
C ILE A 321 4.40 9.41 -8.32
N TRP A 322 4.23 9.60 -7.01
CA TRP A 322 4.03 10.93 -6.43
C TRP A 322 5.31 11.76 -6.32
N PHE A 323 6.49 11.14 -6.49
CA PHE A 323 7.73 11.87 -6.71
C PHE A 323 7.75 12.53 -8.10
N MET A 324 7.19 11.86 -9.12
CA MET A 324 7.11 12.38 -10.49
C MET A 324 5.95 13.34 -10.72
N ALA A 325 4.80 13.10 -10.07
CA ALA A 325 3.65 13.99 -10.07
C ALA A 325 3.35 14.51 -8.65
N PRO A 326 4.11 15.49 -8.13
CA PRO A 326 3.96 15.94 -6.74
C PRO A 326 2.54 16.40 -6.40
N LYS A 327 2.03 15.93 -5.26
CA LYS A 327 0.68 16.25 -4.76
C LYS A 327 0.44 17.72 -4.46
N VAL A 328 1.50 18.50 -4.33
CA VAL A 328 1.48 19.95 -4.07
C VAL A 328 1.11 20.79 -5.29
N HIS A 329 1.17 20.21 -6.49
CA HIS A 329 0.82 20.89 -7.73
C HIS A 329 -0.37 20.21 -8.39
N TYR A 330 -1.27 20.99 -8.98
CA TYR A 330 -2.32 20.42 -9.81
C TYR A 330 -1.70 19.70 -11.01
N SER A 331 -2.08 18.44 -11.22
CA SER A 331 -1.73 17.63 -12.38
C SER A 331 -3.02 17.12 -12.98
N ASP A 332 -3.15 17.22 -14.29
CA ASP A 332 -4.27 16.60 -15.00
C ASP A 332 -4.12 15.06 -15.01
N ALA A 333 -5.20 14.37 -15.40
CA ALA A 333 -5.22 12.90 -15.45
C ALA A 333 -4.12 12.33 -16.36
N LYS A 334 -3.85 12.99 -17.49
CA LYS A 334 -2.87 12.53 -18.48
C LYS A 334 -1.43 12.66 -17.97
N ILE A 335 -1.11 13.72 -17.22
CA ILE A 335 0.18 13.88 -16.54
C ILE A 335 0.36 12.79 -15.48
N VAL A 336 -0.69 12.44 -14.73
CA VAL A 336 -0.62 11.35 -13.75
C VAL A 336 -0.51 9.98 -14.42
N GLU A 337 -1.15 9.76 -15.57
CA GLU A 337 -0.93 8.57 -16.40
C GLU A 337 0.53 8.46 -16.84
N ILE A 338 1.09 9.53 -17.43
CA ILE A 338 2.51 9.58 -17.83
C ILE A 338 3.42 9.24 -16.64
N ALA A 339 3.22 9.91 -15.50
CA ALA A 339 4.00 9.66 -14.29
C ALA A 339 3.87 8.21 -13.81
N SER A 340 2.66 7.64 -13.88
CA SER A 340 2.40 6.24 -13.48
C SER A 340 3.08 5.24 -14.39
N TYR A 341 3.03 5.45 -15.71
CA TYR A 341 3.70 4.60 -16.70
C TYR A 341 5.23 4.65 -16.56
N ILE A 342 5.81 5.83 -16.37
CA ILE A 342 7.25 5.98 -16.15
C ILE A 342 7.66 5.36 -14.81
N ALA A 343 6.90 5.62 -13.74
CA ALA A 343 7.18 5.05 -12.42
C ALA A 343 7.17 3.51 -12.46
N ALA A 344 6.13 2.92 -13.05
CA ALA A 344 6.02 1.46 -13.19
C ALA A 344 7.15 0.89 -14.09
N SER A 345 7.52 1.60 -15.16
CA SER A 345 8.65 1.23 -16.03
C SER A 345 9.96 1.16 -15.27
N ILE A 346 10.27 2.18 -14.46
CA ILE A 346 11.50 2.27 -13.65
C ILE A 346 11.47 1.24 -12.52
N PHE A 347 10.29 0.98 -11.95
CA PHE A 347 10.11 0.04 -10.85
C PHE A 347 10.39 -1.41 -11.29
N ASN A 348 9.88 -1.81 -12.46
CA ASN A 348 10.03 -3.19 -12.95
C ASN A 348 11.41 -3.49 -13.53
N ASP A 349 11.91 -2.66 -14.44
CA ASP A 349 13.12 -2.98 -15.22
C ASP A 349 14.15 -1.85 -15.23
N GLY A 350 13.96 -0.82 -14.41
CA GLY A 350 14.89 0.29 -14.32
C GLY A 350 14.85 1.29 -15.47
N TYR A 351 15.92 2.06 -15.57
CA TYR A 351 16.01 3.17 -16.52
C TYR A 351 16.16 2.72 -17.97
N THR A 352 16.42 1.43 -18.22
CA THR A 352 16.37 0.87 -19.58
C THR A 352 15.03 1.12 -20.27
N ASN A 353 13.90 1.03 -19.56
CA ASN A 353 12.60 1.34 -20.15
C ASN A 353 12.41 2.84 -20.43
N VAL A 354 13.04 3.72 -19.66
CA VAL A 354 13.07 5.17 -19.95
C VAL A 354 13.82 5.43 -21.26
N LEU A 355 14.94 4.74 -21.50
CA LEU A 355 15.66 4.85 -22.78
C LEU A 355 14.82 4.37 -23.96
N LYS A 356 14.03 3.30 -23.80
CA LYS A 356 13.09 2.84 -24.85
C LYS A 356 11.99 3.87 -25.12
N ILE A 357 11.47 4.53 -24.09
CA ILE A 357 10.50 5.64 -24.24
C ILE A 357 11.14 6.77 -25.06
N MET A 358 12.37 7.17 -24.71
CA MET A 358 13.11 8.21 -25.42
C MET A 358 13.34 7.84 -26.90
N GLN A 359 13.70 6.58 -27.18
CA GLN A 359 13.83 6.08 -28.56
C GLN A 359 12.52 6.16 -29.34
N LEU A 360 11.40 5.79 -28.71
CA LEU A 360 10.07 5.86 -29.32
C LEU A 360 9.64 7.32 -29.60
N LEU A 361 10.15 8.28 -28.83
CA LEU A 361 10.03 9.72 -29.06
C LEU A 361 11.04 10.26 -30.08
N ASN A 362 11.78 9.39 -30.78
CA ASN A 362 12.83 9.73 -31.74
C ASN A 362 13.99 10.55 -31.15
N LEU A 363 14.30 10.35 -29.87
CA LEU A 363 15.50 10.92 -29.25
C LEU A 363 16.70 9.98 -29.46
N GLU A 364 17.82 10.56 -29.88
CA GLU A 364 19.06 9.82 -30.04
C GLU A 364 19.66 9.45 -28.68
N ILE A 365 19.91 8.16 -28.45
CA ILE A 365 20.48 7.65 -27.20
C ILE A 365 21.98 7.49 -27.35
N GLY A 366 22.73 8.48 -26.87
CA GLY A 366 24.19 8.40 -26.79
C GLY A 366 24.70 7.53 -25.63
N LEU A 367 25.99 7.18 -25.68
CA LEU A 367 26.67 6.39 -24.65
C LEU A 367 26.59 7.02 -23.25
N SER A 368 26.55 8.35 -23.15
CA SER A 368 26.42 9.05 -21.87
C SER A 368 25.07 8.76 -21.20
N ALA A 369 23.97 8.68 -21.96
CA ALA A 369 22.65 8.36 -21.43
C ALA A 369 22.59 6.91 -20.94
N LEU A 370 23.20 5.98 -21.67
CA LEU A 370 23.34 4.58 -21.25
C LEU A 370 24.10 4.47 -19.92
N LYS A 371 25.31 5.04 -19.84
CA LYS A 371 26.11 5.04 -18.60
C LYS A 371 25.39 5.71 -17.42
N PHE A 372 24.64 6.78 -17.69
CA PHE A 372 23.85 7.46 -16.68
C PHE A 372 22.73 6.56 -16.15
N SER A 373 22.01 5.86 -17.03
CA SER A 373 20.97 4.90 -16.65
C SER A 373 21.50 3.76 -15.79
N GLU A 374 22.64 3.17 -16.16
CA GLU A 374 23.30 2.10 -15.41
C GLU A 374 23.73 2.55 -14.01
N ASN A 375 24.25 3.78 -13.90
CA ASN A 375 24.62 4.36 -12.61
C ASN A 375 23.39 4.59 -11.71
N LEU A 376 22.31 5.16 -12.25
CA LEU A 376 21.07 5.37 -11.49
C LEU A 376 20.47 4.04 -11.01
N ASP A 377 20.43 3.02 -11.85
CA ASP A 377 19.94 1.69 -11.46
C ASP A 377 20.84 1.05 -10.39
N SER A 378 22.16 1.19 -10.51
CA SER A 378 23.13 0.72 -9.49
C SER A 378 22.92 1.41 -8.14
N GLN A 379 22.72 2.72 -8.14
CA GLN A 379 22.41 3.49 -6.92
C GLN A 379 21.08 3.07 -6.32
N ARG A 380 20.04 2.88 -7.14
CA ARG A 380 18.72 2.42 -6.68
C ARG A 380 18.81 1.07 -5.99
N ILE A 381 19.50 0.10 -6.59
CA ILE A 381 19.70 -1.24 -6.01
C ILE A 381 20.50 -1.13 -4.70
N THR A 382 21.54 -0.30 -4.67
CA THR A 382 22.34 -0.08 -3.45
C THR A 382 21.48 0.50 -2.32
N ILE A 383 20.68 1.52 -2.59
CA ILE A 383 19.77 2.12 -1.62
C ILE A 383 18.71 1.12 -1.16
N ALA A 384 18.16 0.31 -2.08
CA ALA A 384 17.20 -0.73 -1.74
C ALA A 384 17.82 -1.79 -0.80
N ASN A 385 19.04 -2.25 -1.09
CA ASN A 385 19.78 -3.18 -0.24
C ASN A 385 20.10 -2.58 1.13
N ILE A 386 20.55 -1.33 1.18
CA ILE A 386 20.78 -0.61 2.43
C ILE A 386 19.49 -0.52 3.22
N ARG A 387 18.36 -0.16 2.61
CA ARG A 387 17.06 -0.08 3.29
C ARG A 387 16.60 -1.45 3.80
N ALA A 388 16.80 -2.51 3.02
CA ALA A 388 16.51 -3.89 3.43
C ALA A 388 17.39 -4.34 4.60
N GLN A 389 18.66 -3.93 4.64
CA GLN A 389 19.58 -4.21 5.77
C GLN A 389 19.29 -3.33 7.00
N GLN A 390 18.94 -2.06 6.79
CA GLN A 390 18.52 -1.09 7.80
C GLN A 390 17.11 -1.38 8.34
N GLU A 391 16.45 -2.44 7.90
CA GLU A 391 15.31 -3.05 8.59
C GLU A 391 15.65 -3.66 9.97
N THR A 392 16.76 -3.22 10.59
CA THR A 392 17.04 -3.39 12.01
C THR A 392 16.16 -2.49 12.88
N LYS A 393 15.96 -2.90 14.15
CA LYS A 393 14.97 -2.35 15.09
C LYS A 393 15.12 -0.85 15.38
N GLU A 394 16.34 -0.32 15.35
CA GLU A 394 16.67 1.07 15.74
C GLU A 394 16.35 2.07 14.60
N ALA A 395 16.77 1.76 13.38
CA ALA A 395 16.49 2.59 12.19
C ALA A 395 14.98 2.67 11.90
N ARG A 396 14.21 1.60 12.14
CA ARG A 396 12.74 1.61 12.04
C ARG A 396 12.07 2.62 12.98
N LYS A 397 12.58 2.78 14.22
CA LYS A 397 11.99 3.71 15.20
C LYS A 397 12.21 5.15 14.80
N LEU A 398 13.44 5.48 14.38
CA LEU A 398 13.80 6.84 13.96
C LEU A 398 13.06 7.24 12.68
N LYS A 399 13.01 6.34 11.68
CA LYS A 399 12.30 6.61 10.43
C LYS A 399 10.79 6.79 10.62
N ARG A 400 10.13 5.95 11.43
CA ARG A 400 8.69 6.12 11.70
C ARG A 400 8.37 7.43 12.43
N ALA A 401 9.25 7.89 13.31
CA ALA A 401 9.08 9.18 13.97
C ALA A 401 9.22 10.34 12.96
N ALA A 402 10.28 10.32 12.14
CA ALA A 402 10.52 11.34 11.12
C ALA A 402 9.46 11.35 10.01
N GLN A 403 8.98 10.18 9.59
CA GLN A 403 7.97 10.05 8.54
C GLN A 403 6.61 10.57 9.04
N LYS A 404 6.24 10.27 10.28
CA LYS A 404 5.03 10.86 10.89
C LYS A 404 5.12 12.39 10.95
N GLU A 405 6.27 12.93 11.35
CA GLU A 405 6.50 14.38 11.42
C GLU A 405 6.44 15.04 10.03
N ALA A 406 7.04 14.41 9.01
CA ALA A 406 6.97 14.89 7.63
C ALA A 406 5.54 14.81 7.05
N GLU A 407 4.77 13.78 7.39
CA GLU A 407 3.37 13.63 6.98
C GLU A 407 2.47 14.70 7.63
N ASP A 408 2.74 15.06 8.88
CA ASP A 408 2.04 16.13 9.60
C ASP A 408 2.40 17.52 9.01
N ILE A 409 3.66 17.75 8.65
CA ILE A 409 4.11 18.98 7.96
C ILE A 409 3.46 19.11 6.58
N THR A 410 3.43 18.02 5.80
CA THR A 410 2.83 18.02 4.47
C THR A 410 1.33 18.26 4.54
N ALA A 411 0.62 17.64 5.50
CA ALA A 411 -0.79 17.91 5.75
C ALA A 411 -1.04 19.38 6.13
N THR A 412 -0.15 19.98 6.93
CA THR A 412 -0.24 21.40 7.31
C THR A 412 -0.03 22.33 6.10
N ILE A 413 0.91 22.00 5.20
CA ILE A 413 1.13 22.75 3.95
C ILE A 413 -0.06 22.57 3.00
N GLU A 414 -0.63 21.37 2.90
CA GLU A 414 -1.84 21.09 2.11
C GLU A 414 -3.04 21.91 2.62
N ASP A 415 -3.25 22.02 3.94
CA ASP A 415 -4.32 22.84 4.54
C ASP A 415 -4.10 24.35 4.33
N LEU A 416 -2.85 24.81 4.27
CA LEU A 416 -2.51 26.21 3.98
C LEU A 416 -2.73 26.58 2.50
N ILE A 417 -2.54 25.64 1.57
CA ILE A 417 -2.78 25.84 0.13
C ILE A 417 -4.29 25.82 -0.19
N TYR A 418 -5.11 25.20 0.67
CA TYR A 418 -6.56 25.07 0.51
C TYR A 418 -7.35 25.65 1.68
N SER A 419 -6.87 26.74 2.26
CA SER A 419 -7.70 27.60 3.11
C SER A 419 -8.88 28.12 2.25
N PRO A 420 -10.14 28.06 2.73
CA PRO A 420 -11.28 28.58 1.98
C PRO A 420 -11.04 30.05 1.66
N GLY A 421 -10.81 30.33 0.37
CA GLY A 421 -11.01 31.67 -0.15
C GLY A 421 -12.46 32.01 0.10
N ILE A 422 -12.69 32.92 1.05
CA ILE A 422 -13.95 33.65 1.18
C ILE A 422 -14.17 34.30 -0.18
N ALA A 423 -15.18 33.83 -0.90
CA ALA A 423 -15.75 34.51 -2.04
C ALA A 423 -17.22 34.75 -1.71
N ASP A 424 -17.52 36.03 -1.47
CA ASP A 424 -18.85 36.60 -1.65
C ASP A 424 -19.31 36.44 -3.11
#